data_AF-A0A562LML8-F1
#
_entry.id   AF-A0A562LML8-F1
#
_cell.length_a   1.000
_cell.length_b   1.000
_cell.length_c   1.000
_cell.angle_alpha   90.00
_cell.angle_beta   90.00
_cell.angle_gamma   90.00
#
_symmetry.space_group_name_H-M   'P 1'
#
loop_
_entity.id
_entity.type
_entity.pdbx_description
1 polymer ?
#
loop_
_entity_poly.entity_id
_entity_poly.type
_entity_poly.pdbx_seq_one_letter_code
_entity_poly.pdbx_strand_id
1 'polypeptide(L)'
;MFRNCTVVAVLAIALAGCQTAAEAPNTASGKPEVTIRATTAAIKARLLSLAMDKRFNVTKDTEYLLQIEKPSENFGAALLLGSKYDGIPAERIVFTFAPIGDSTRVVAAGMFVTNPGSAFERITPVNGGEGATRTQQTLDELKVSMETPPPAPTAPIASARKQGKPAT
;
A
#
# COMPACT_ATOMS: atom_id res chain seq x y z
N MET A 1 -4.22 18.82 -52.51
CA MET A 1 -3.88 19.51 -51.23
C MET A 1 -4.23 18.71 -49.95
N PHE A 2 -4.95 17.58 -50.00
CA PHE A 2 -5.35 16.84 -48.80
C PHE A 2 -4.33 15.84 -48.21
N ARG A 3 -3.20 15.60 -48.90
CA ARG A 3 -2.24 14.54 -48.53
C ARG A 3 -1.26 14.92 -47.42
N ASN A 4 -1.08 16.22 -47.15
CA ASN A 4 -0.16 16.72 -46.12
C ASN A 4 -0.84 16.93 -44.75
N CYS A 5 -2.18 16.96 -44.68
CA CYS A 5 -2.90 17.10 -43.40
C CYS A 5 -2.90 15.81 -42.56
N THR A 6 -2.86 14.64 -43.20
CA THR A 6 -2.95 13.36 -42.49
C THR A 6 -1.70 13.04 -41.67
N VAL A 7 -0.52 13.48 -42.12
CA VAL A 7 0.76 13.23 -41.43
C VAL A 7 0.88 14.07 -40.15
N VAL A 8 0.33 15.29 -40.14
CA VAL A 8 0.35 16.18 -38.97
C VAL A 8 -0.59 15.66 -37.87
N ALA A 9 -1.74 15.10 -38.24
CA ALA A 9 -2.70 14.56 -37.27
C ALA A 9 -2.18 13.30 -36.54
N VAL A 10 -1.45 12.42 -37.23
CA VAL A 10 -0.87 11.20 -36.62
C VAL A 10 0.27 11.55 -35.66
N LEU A 11 1.08 12.55 -35.97
CA LEU A 11 2.18 12.99 -35.10
C LEU A 11 1.66 13.65 -33.81
N ALA A 12 0.57 14.42 -33.87
CA ALA A 12 -0.04 15.04 -32.69
C ALA A 12 -0.61 14.03 -31.68
N ILE A 13 -1.14 12.90 -32.15
CA ILE A 13 -1.66 11.83 -31.27
C ILE A 13 -0.51 11.08 -30.58
N ALA A 14 0.64 10.94 -31.23
CA ALA A 14 1.81 10.29 -30.64
C ALA A 14 2.45 11.11 -29.49
N LEU A 15 2.32 12.44 -29.49
CA LEU A 15 2.84 13.30 -28.41
C LEU A 15 1.88 13.45 -27.22
N ALA A 16 0.58 13.20 -27.40
CA ALA A 16 -0.40 13.28 -26.30
C ALA A 16 -0.34 12.08 -25.32
N GLY A 17 0.40 11.02 -25.66
CA GLY A 17 0.53 9.81 -24.84
C GLY A 17 1.58 9.88 -23.71
N CYS A 18 2.34 10.98 -23.59
CA CYS A 18 3.49 11.06 -22.67
C CYS A 18 3.22 11.75 -21.31
N GLN A 19 1.98 12.06 -20.95
CA GLN A 19 1.73 12.96 -19.80
C GLN A 19 0.97 12.37 -18.60
N THR A 20 0.88 11.05 -18.48
CA THR A 20 0.40 10.42 -17.24
C THR A 20 1.50 9.59 -16.60
N ALA A 21 2.63 10.25 -16.27
CA ALA A 21 3.55 9.68 -15.32
C ALA A 21 2.85 9.69 -13.96
N ALA A 22 2.54 8.51 -13.42
CA ALA A 22 1.97 8.38 -12.08
C ALA A 22 2.90 9.07 -11.07
N GLU A 23 2.40 10.15 -10.48
CA GLU A 23 3.16 11.05 -9.63
C GLU A 23 3.66 10.32 -8.38
N ALA A 24 4.91 10.57 -8.00
CA ALA A 24 5.44 10.03 -6.76
C ALA A 24 4.67 10.62 -5.57
N PRO A 25 4.52 9.89 -4.45
CA PRO A 25 3.90 10.44 -3.25
C PRO A 25 4.60 11.74 -2.83
N ASN A 26 3.83 12.84 -2.71
CA ASN A 26 4.34 14.15 -2.30
C ASN A 26 4.50 14.19 -0.76
N THR A 27 5.50 13.45 -0.25
CA THR A 27 5.81 13.34 1.17
C THR A 27 7.24 13.83 1.43
N ALA A 28 7.54 14.15 2.71
CA ALA A 28 8.87 14.62 3.09
C ALA A 28 10.00 13.61 2.84
N SER A 29 9.69 12.30 2.78
CA SER A 29 10.65 11.25 2.49
C SER A 29 10.74 10.88 1.00
N GLY A 30 9.87 11.42 0.14
CA GLY A 30 9.75 10.99 -1.26
C GLY A 30 9.28 9.53 -1.40
N LYS A 31 8.62 9.00 -0.37
CA LYS A 31 8.14 7.63 -0.24
C LYS A 31 6.75 7.62 0.40
N PRO A 32 5.96 6.56 0.23
CA PRO A 32 4.70 6.46 0.96
C PRO A 32 4.93 6.60 2.48
N GLU A 33 4.18 7.50 3.11
CA GLU A 33 4.41 7.89 4.49
C GLU A 33 3.13 8.35 5.17
N VAL A 34 2.97 8.01 6.44
CA VAL A 34 1.87 8.47 7.29
C VAL A 34 2.30 8.56 8.76
N THR A 35 1.66 9.44 9.54
CA THR A 35 1.79 9.44 11.01
C THR A 35 0.46 9.04 11.61
N ILE A 36 0.45 8.01 12.45
CA ILE A 36 -0.77 7.43 13.03
C ILE A 36 -0.72 7.58 14.55
N ARG A 37 -1.80 8.04 15.18
CA ARG A 37 -1.97 8.04 16.63
C ARG A 37 -2.26 6.62 17.13
N ALA A 38 -1.21 5.81 17.19
CA ALA A 38 -1.24 4.45 17.71
C ALA A 38 0.18 3.98 18.05
N THR A 39 0.26 2.94 18.87
CA THR A 39 1.54 2.28 19.18
C THR A 39 2.05 1.50 17.96
N THR A 40 3.38 1.40 17.82
CA THR A 40 4.01 0.58 16.77
C THR A 40 3.46 -0.84 16.73
N ALA A 41 3.23 -1.46 17.88
CA ALA A 41 2.70 -2.81 17.98
C ALA A 41 1.31 -2.94 17.35
N ALA A 42 0.40 -1.99 17.63
CA ALA A 42 -0.95 -1.99 17.05
C ALA A 42 -0.93 -1.81 15.53
N ILE A 43 -0.07 -0.91 15.04
CA ILE A 43 0.10 -0.66 13.60
C ILE A 43 0.66 -1.91 12.90
N LYS A 44 1.72 -2.51 13.45
CA LYS A 44 2.31 -3.75 12.92
C LYS A 44 1.30 -4.88 12.85
N ALA A 45 0.50 -5.08 13.91
CA ALA A 45 -0.52 -6.13 13.91
C ALA A 45 -1.55 -5.94 12.78
N ARG A 46 -1.97 -4.70 12.51
CA ARG A 46 -2.88 -4.40 11.40
C ARG A 46 -2.22 -4.60 10.04
N LEU A 47 -1.00 -4.12 9.85
CA LEU A 47 -0.24 -4.33 8.61
C LEU A 47 0.01 -5.81 8.34
N LEU A 48 0.29 -6.60 9.38
CA LEU A 48 0.47 -8.03 9.28
C LEU A 48 -0.82 -8.73 8.82
N SER A 49 -1.97 -8.36 9.40
CA SER A 49 -3.28 -8.87 8.94
C SER A 49 -3.50 -8.57 7.46
N LEU A 50 -3.29 -7.32 7.04
CA LEU A 50 -3.43 -6.92 5.64
C LEU A 50 -2.44 -7.65 4.71
N ALA A 51 -1.22 -7.91 5.19
CA ALA A 51 -0.21 -8.66 4.45
C ALA A 51 -0.66 -10.11 4.23
N MET A 52 -1.17 -10.78 5.27
CA MET A 52 -1.71 -12.13 5.17
C MET A 52 -2.90 -12.21 4.20
N ASP A 53 -3.83 -11.27 4.29
CA ASP A 53 -5.00 -11.20 3.38
C ASP A 53 -4.57 -11.05 1.91
N LYS A 54 -3.48 -10.33 1.69
CA LYS A 54 -2.87 -10.12 0.37
C LYS A 54 -1.82 -11.16 -0.02
N ARG A 55 -1.70 -12.26 0.75
CA ARG A 55 -0.76 -13.38 0.51
C ARG A 55 0.71 -12.97 0.48
N PHE A 56 1.08 -11.93 1.22
CA PHE A 56 2.47 -11.61 1.47
C PHE A 56 3.05 -12.52 2.55
N ASN A 57 4.32 -12.87 2.39
CA ASN A 57 5.13 -13.53 3.39
C ASN A 57 5.89 -12.49 4.20
N VAL A 58 5.97 -12.68 5.52
CA VAL A 58 6.82 -11.84 6.37
C VAL A 58 8.23 -12.42 6.38
N THR A 59 9.20 -11.60 5.98
CA THR A 59 10.61 -12.01 5.97
C THR A 59 11.44 -11.37 7.06
N LYS A 60 10.99 -10.24 7.61
CA LYS A 60 11.64 -9.61 8.75
C LYS A 60 10.62 -8.87 9.59
N ASP A 61 10.63 -9.10 10.90
CA ASP A 61 9.86 -8.32 11.87
C ASP A 61 10.79 -7.99 13.04
N THR A 62 11.04 -6.70 13.24
CA THR A 62 11.78 -6.16 14.37
C THR A 62 10.97 -5.05 15.03
N GLU A 63 11.49 -4.47 16.10
CA GLU A 63 10.82 -3.36 16.79
C GLU A 63 10.50 -2.18 15.86
N TYR A 64 11.42 -1.84 14.95
CA TYR A 64 11.34 -0.64 14.10
C TYR A 64 11.16 -0.95 12.60
N LEU A 65 11.04 -2.22 12.22
CA LEU A 65 10.97 -2.64 10.82
C LEU A 65 10.05 -3.83 10.62
N LEU A 66 9.20 -3.77 9.60
CA LEU A 66 8.42 -4.88 9.08
C LEU A 66 8.69 -5.03 7.59
N GLN A 67 9.22 -6.16 7.16
CA GLN A 67 9.48 -6.50 5.78
C GLN A 67 8.56 -7.63 5.35
N ILE A 68 7.82 -7.37 4.28
CA ILE A 68 6.93 -8.34 3.65
C ILE A 68 7.29 -8.48 2.18
N GLU A 69 7.08 -9.66 1.61
CA GLU A 69 7.32 -9.91 0.20
C GLU A 69 6.37 -10.95 -0.39
N LYS A 70 6.15 -10.87 -1.70
CA LYS A 70 5.43 -11.88 -2.48
C LYS A 70 6.01 -11.95 -3.89
N PRO A 71 5.80 -13.03 -4.65
CA PRO A 71 6.10 -13.03 -6.09
C PRO A 71 5.34 -11.91 -6.81
N SER A 72 6.03 -11.19 -7.70
CA SER A 72 5.44 -10.13 -8.52
C SER A 72 4.38 -10.71 -9.45
N GLU A 73 3.21 -10.08 -9.48
CA GLU A 73 2.17 -10.37 -10.47
C GLU A 73 2.27 -9.43 -11.69
N ASN A 74 3.16 -8.43 -11.61
CA ASN A 74 3.40 -7.50 -12.70
C ASN A 74 4.20 -8.14 -13.83
N PHE A 75 3.53 -8.40 -14.96
CA PHE A 75 4.15 -8.98 -16.15
C PHE A 75 5.31 -8.14 -16.71
N GLY A 76 5.19 -6.82 -16.68
CA GLY A 76 6.27 -5.92 -17.11
C GLY A 76 7.51 -6.02 -16.23
N ALA A 77 7.31 -6.15 -14.91
CA ALA A 77 8.41 -6.38 -13.98
C ALA A 77 9.09 -7.74 -14.22
N ALA A 78 8.31 -8.79 -14.49
CA ALA A 78 8.88 -10.10 -14.86
C ALA A 78 9.71 -10.04 -16.15
N LEU A 79 9.25 -9.31 -17.16
CA LEU A 79 9.97 -9.18 -18.44
C LEU A 79 11.27 -8.36 -18.32
N LEU A 80 11.24 -7.27 -17.56
CA LEU A 80 12.37 -6.32 -17.48
C LEU A 80 13.39 -6.67 -16.40
N LEU A 81 12.92 -7.25 -15.29
CA LEU A 81 13.74 -7.52 -14.11
C LEU A 81 13.94 -9.01 -13.87
N GLY A 82 13.20 -9.88 -14.58
CA GLY A 82 13.44 -11.32 -14.53
C GLY A 82 14.88 -11.68 -14.87
N SER A 83 15.36 -12.76 -14.25
CA SER A 83 16.71 -13.29 -14.45
C SER A 83 16.66 -14.74 -14.91
N LYS A 84 17.82 -15.28 -15.33
CA LYS A 84 17.94 -16.68 -15.72
C LYS A 84 17.61 -17.66 -14.59
N TYR A 85 17.85 -17.26 -13.34
CA TYR A 85 17.66 -18.09 -12.15
C TYR A 85 16.30 -17.88 -11.49
N ASP A 86 15.72 -16.68 -11.66
CA ASP A 86 14.44 -16.29 -11.11
C ASP A 86 13.67 -15.46 -12.14
N GLY A 87 12.72 -16.10 -12.82
CA GLY A 87 11.93 -15.50 -13.89
C GLY A 87 10.86 -14.53 -13.39
N ILE A 88 10.54 -14.54 -12.08
CA ILE A 88 9.49 -13.70 -11.49
C ILE A 88 10.09 -13.00 -10.26
N PRO A 89 10.46 -11.71 -10.35
CA PRO A 89 11.00 -11.00 -9.20
C PRO A 89 10.00 -10.98 -8.04
N ALA A 90 10.48 -10.92 -6.81
CA ALA A 90 9.64 -10.66 -5.64
C ALA A 90 9.33 -9.16 -5.51
N GLU A 91 8.09 -8.82 -5.22
CA GLU A 91 7.70 -7.51 -4.70
C GLU A 91 7.94 -7.50 -3.20
N ARG A 92 8.83 -6.64 -2.74
CA ARG A 92 9.15 -6.45 -1.32
C ARG A 92 8.74 -5.05 -0.88
N ILE A 93 8.09 -4.98 0.28
CA ILE A 93 7.73 -3.73 0.95
C ILE A 93 8.39 -3.73 2.32
N VAL A 94 9.15 -2.67 2.61
CA VAL A 94 9.77 -2.43 3.91
C VAL A 94 9.04 -1.27 4.58
N PHE A 95 8.41 -1.54 5.71
CA PHE A 95 7.84 -0.53 6.59
C PHE A 95 8.84 -0.22 7.70
N THR A 96 9.17 1.05 7.87
CA THR A 96 9.98 1.58 8.97
C THR A 96 9.09 2.35 9.92
N PHE A 97 9.22 2.06 11.21
CA PHE A 97 8.43 2.69 12.27
C PHE A 97 9.31 3.62 13.10
N ALA A 98 8.85 4.85 13.31
CA ALA A 98 9.49 5.83 14.18
C ALA A 98 8.45 6.33 15.19
N PRO A 99 8.47 5.84 16.45
CA PRO A 99 7.62 6.36 17.52
C PRO A 99 7.94 7.84 17.80
N ILE A 100 6.91 8.67 17.92
CA ILE A 100 6.99 10.10 18.21
C ILE A 100 5.86 10.44 19.19
N GLY A 101 6.16 10.42 20.49
CA GLY A 101 5.17 10.70 21.53
C GLY A 101 4.05 9.65 21.58
N ASP A 102 2.80 10.09 21.40
CA ASP A 102 1.59 9.24 21.36
C ASP A 102 1.30 8.65 19.96
N SER A 103 2.16 8.96 18.99
CA SER A 103 1.98 8.65 17.58
C SER A 103 3.18 7.88 17.04
N THR A 104 3.00 7.22 15.90
CA THR A 104 4.07 6.52 15.18
C THR A 104 4.08 6.98 13.74
N ARG A 105 5.23 7.45 13.27
CA ARG A 105 5.48 7.72 11.85
C ARG A 105 5.85 6.41 11.17
N VAL A 106 5.18 6.11 10.07
CA VAL A 106 5.35 4.91 9.25
C VAL A 106 5.80 5.35 7.87
N VAL A 107 6.95 4.83 7.41
CA VAL A 107 7.47 5.07 6.06
C VAL A 107 7.56 3.73 5.35
N ALA A 108 7.01 3.61 4.15
CA ALA A 108 7.08 2.39 3.35
C ALA A 108 8.01 2.58 2.14
N ALA A 109 8.78 1.55 1.82
CA ALA A 109 9.61 1.50 0.63
C ALA A 109 9.32 0.23 -0.16
N GLY A 110 8.83 0.39 -1.40
CA GLY A 110 8.65 -0.70 -2.35
C GLY A 110 9.93 -0.99 -3.14
N MET A 111 10.18 -2.26 -3.43
CA MET A 111 11.28 -2.70 -4.29
C MET A 111 10.95 -4.02 -4.98
N PHE A 112 11.48 -4.21 -6.18
CA PHE A 112 11.59 -5.53 -6.78
C PHE A 112 12.90 -6.19 -6.35
N VAL A 113 12.83 -7.48 -6.04
CA VAL A 113 13.97 -8.26 -5.59
C VAL A 113 14.10 -9.49 -6.47
N THR A 114 15.29 -9.72 -7.02
CA THR A 114 15.58 -10.93 -7.81
C THR A 114 16.54 -11.80 -7.03
N ASN A 115 16.36 -13.12 -7.10
CA ASN A 115 17.12 -14.10 -6.33
C ASN A 115 17.08 -13.82 -4.81
N PRO A 116 15.88 -13.63 -4.23
CA PRO A 116 15.75 -13.27 -2.82
C PRO A 116 16.42 -14.32 -1.91
N GLY A 117 17.14 -13.85 -0.89
CA GLY A 117 17.83 -14.71 0.07
C GLY A 117 19.13 -15.37 -0.44
N SER A 118 19.54 -15.10 -1.68
CA SER A 118 20.82 -15.59 -2.22
C SER A 118 21.94 -14.56 -2.08
N ALA A 119 23.19 -15.00 -2.23
CA ALA A 119 24.35 -14.10 -2.33
C ALA A 119 24.32 -13.19 -3.58
N PHE A 120 23.41 -13.45 -4.53
CA PHE A 120 23.22 -12.69 -5.76
C PHE A 120 21.89 -11.92 -5.76
N GLU A 121 21.34 -11.62 -4.58
CA GLU A 121 20.14 -10.81 -4.44
C GLU A 121 20.37 -9.43 -5.08
N ARG A 122 19.45 -9.01 -5.97
CA ARG A 122 19.46 -7.64 -6.53
C ARG A 122 18.17 -6.93 -6.17
N ILE A 123 18.32 -5.73 -5.62
CA ILE A 123 17.21 -4.86 -5.22
C ILE A 123 17.07 -3.74 -6.25
N THR A 124 15.86 -3.57 -6.78
CA THR A 124 15.48 -2.45 -7.64
C THR A 124 14.41 -1.62 -6.93
N PRO A 125 14.77 -0.43 -6.41
CA PRO A 125 13.82 0.42 -5.69
C PRO A 125 12.67 0.89 -6.58
N VAL A 126 11.46 0.93 -6.02
CA VAL A 126 10.25 1.43 -6.66
C VAL A 126 9.63 2.48 -5.74
N ASN A 127 10.09 3.72 -5.86
CA ASN A 127 9.65 4.84 -5.00
C ASN A 127 8.55 5.70 -5.65
N GLY A 128 8.07 5.35 -6.84
CA GLY A 128 7.03 6.07 -7.57
C GLY A 128 6.14 5.14 -8.38
N GLY A 129 5.18 5.70 -9.10
CA GLY A 129 4.22 4.94 -9.90
C GLY A 129 3.08 4.33 -9.08
N GLU A 130 2.26 3.52 -9.75
CA GLU A 130 1.02 2.94 -9.19
C GLU A 130 1.24 2.17 -7.87
N GLY A 131 2.34 1.42 -7.76
CA GLY A 131 2.68 0.68 -6.54
C GLY A 131 2.90 1.60 -5.33
N ALA A 132 3.56 2.75 -5.53
CA ALA A 132 3.76 3.74 -4.48
C ALA A 132 2.42 4.42 -4.11
N THR A 133 1.61 4.79 -5.10
CA THR A 133 0.26 5.36 -4.88
C THR A 133 -0.63 4.41 -4.09
N ARG A 134 -0.69 3.14 -4.47
CA ARG A 134 -1.49 2.11 -3.76
C ARG A 134 -1.01 1.87 -2.34
N THR A 135 0.31 1.94 -2.12
CA THR A 135 0.90 1.82 -0.79
C THR A 135 0.53 3.02 0.08
N GLN A 136 0.58 4.24 -0.46
CA GLN A 136 0.13 5.44 0.24
C GLN A 136 -1.35 5.35 0.62
N GLN A 137 -2.23 4.97 -0.32
CA GLN A 137 -3.66 4.78 -0.06
C GLN A 137 -3.90 3.76 1.07
N THR A 138 -3.18 2.63 1.06
CA THR A 138 -3.30 1.61 2.12
C THR A 138 -2.89 2.18 3.49
N LEU A 139 -1.85 3.02 3.54
CA LEU A 139 -1.41 3.67 4.77
C LEU A 139 -2.42 4.72 5.26
N ASP A 140 -3.04 5.47 4.35
CA ASP A 140 -4.07 6.46 4.67
C ASP A 140 -5.35 5.77 5.21
N GLU A 141 -5.80 4.69 4.56
CA GLU A 141 -6.91 3.86 5.03
C GLU A 141 -6.63 3.27 6.41
N LEU A 142 -5.40 2.79 6.63
CA LEU A 142 -4.98 2.28 7.92
C LEU A 142 -5.07 3.37 9.00
N LYS A 143 -4.56 4.58 8.73
CA LYS A 143 -4.66 5.72 9.64
C LYS A 143 -6.11 6.00 10.01
N VAL A 144 -7.00 6.11 9.01
CA VAL A 144 -8.43 6.38 9.24
C VAL A 144 -9.05 5.27 10.10
N SER A 145 -8.76 4.00 9.81
CA SER A 145 -9.33 2.86 10.55
C SER A 145 -8.88 2.77 12.02
N MET A 146 -7.69 3.29 12.33
CA MET A 146 -7.12 3.24 13.67
C MET A 146 -7.45 4.48 14.51
N GLU A 147 -7.64 5.63 13.87
CA GLU A 147 -7.94 6.89 14.55
C GLU A 147 -9.43 7.16 14.69
N THR A 148 -10.28 6.48 13.90
CA THR A 148 -11.74 6.59 14.05
C THR A 148 -12.21 5.72 15.22
N PRO A 149 -12.84 6.31 16.25
CA PRO A 149 -13.44 5.54 17.33
C PRO A 149 -14.55 4.63 16.77
N PRO A 150 -14.71 3.39 17.26
CA PRO A 150 -15.87 2.57 16.91
C PRO A 150 -17.16 3.38 17.17
N PRO A 151 -18.17 3.32 16.28
CA PRO A 151 -19.45 3.95 16.55
C PRO A 151 -19.97 3.44 17.89
N ALA A 152 -20.39 4.35 18.76
CA ALA A 152 -20.88 4.00 20.09
C ALA A 152 -21.93 2.90 19.96
N PRO A 153 -21.86 1.82 20.77
CA PRO A 153 -22.86 0.76 20.72
C PRO A 153 -24.23 1.39 20.90
N THR A 154 -25.08 1.26 19.89
CA THR A 154 -26.48 1.68 19.99
C THR A 154 -27.07 0.93 21.18
N ALA A 155 -27.42 1.67 22.23
CA ALA A 155 -28.05 1.11 23.41
C ALA A 155 -29.22 0.22 22.96
N PRO A 156 -29.37 -1.00 23.50
CA PRO A 156 -30.46 -1.87 23.13
C PRO A 156 -31.76 -1.12 23.35
N ILE A 157 -32.56 -0.99 22.28
CA ILE A 157 -33.88 -0.36 22.31
C ILE A 157 -34.66 -1.09 23.41
N ALA A 158 -34.88 -0.40 24.53
CA ALA A 158 -35.68 -0.91 25.62
C ALA A 158 -37.06 -1.25 25.05
N SER A 159 -37.32 -2.55 24.88
CA SER A 159 -38.60 -3.04 24.40
C SER A 159 -39.68 -2.47 25.31
N ALA A 160 -40.54 -1.61 24.74
CA ALA A 160 -41.68 -1.04 25.41
C ALA A 160 -42.58 -2.16 25.92
N ARG A 161 -42.44 -2.47 27.21
CA ARG A 161 -43.29 -3.42 27.94
C ARG A 161 -44.68 -2.80 28.00
N LYS A 162 -45.58 -3.21 27.08
CA LYS A 162 -47.02 -2.91 27.15
C LYS A 162 -47.50 -3.30 28.56
N GLN A 163 -47.84 -2.30 29.37
CA GLN A 163 -48.54 -2.50 30.63
C GLN A 163 -49.91 -3.07 30.30
N GLY A 164 -50.14 -4.33 30.67
CA GLY A 164 -51.45 -4.96 30.64
C GLY A 164 -52.34 -4.28 31.68
N LYS A 165 -53.45 -3.74 31.20
CA LYS A 165 -54.55 -3.19 32.00
C LYS A 165 -55.22 -4.35 32.77
N PRO A 166 -55.40 -4.27 34.10
CA PRO A 166 -56.20 -5.25 34.83
C PRO A 166 -57.69 -4.95 34.58
N ALA A 167 -58.44 -5.96 34.16
CA ALA A 167 -59.90 -5.94 34.15
C ALA A 167 -60.39 -6.91 35.23
N THR A 168 -61.10 -6.32 36.20
CA THR A 168 -62.16 -6.85 37.09
C THR A 168 -62.21 -8.33 37.40
#